data_AF-A0AAD8KRS2-F1
#
_entry.id   AF-A0AAD8KRS2-F1
#
_cell.length_a   1.000
_cell.length_b   1.000
_cell.length_c   1.000
_cell.angle_alpha   90.00
_cell.angle_beta   90.00
_cell.angle_gamma   90.00
#
_symmetry.space_group_name_H-M   'P 1'
#
loop_
_entity.id
_entity.type
_entity.pdbx_description
1 polymer ?
#
loop_
_entity_poly.entity_id
_entity_poly.type
_entity_poly.pdbx_seq_one_letter_code
_entity_poly.pdbx_strand_id
1 'polypeptide(L)'
;MRTSNHLIGLLNFITFLLSIPILGGGIWLTTRSNNNTDCITFLQWPLIVIGVAIMVISLAGFAGACYRNTFLMYVYLWAMFFIIVVLLGFVIFAYVVTDKGSGRPVLNRGYEDYYLGDYSGWLKDRVVSVEYWRKISSCVRDSGVCRKTGRVAGQFSESADVYYRRKLNPIESGCCKPPTECGFVYVNETTWNPINSALTVSNFDCNRWSNDQEQLCYNCNSCKAGVLASLRKSWRKVSVINIVVLILLVIAYVVACAAFRNNRRMDNDEPYGETRMEKARPSWIQF
;
A
#
# COMPACT_ATOMS: atom_id res chain seq x y z
N MET A 1 -28.86 0.99 -25.62
CA MET A 1 -29.17 1.75 -24.37
C MET A 1 -29.23 0.87 -23.13
N ARG A 2 -30.02 -0.22 -23.08
CA ARG A 2 -30.11 -1.09 -21.89
C ARG A 2 -28.76 -1.71 -21.50
N THR A 3 -28.01 -2.27 -22.46
CA THR A 3 -26.73 -2.94 -22.21
C THR A 3 -25.63 -2.02 -21.65
N SER A 4 -25.45 -0.81 -22.20
CA SER A 4 -24.43 0.14 -21.71
C SER A 4 -24.72 0.67 -20.30
N ASN A 5 -25.99 0.90 -19.96
CA ASN A 5 -26.37 1.36 -18.62
C ASN A 5 -26.19 0.25 -17.57
N HIS A 6 -26.55 -1.00 -17.94
CA HIS A 6 -26.26 -2.16 -17.09
C HIS A 6 -24.75 -2.40 -16.93
N LEU A 7 -23.95 -2.16 -17.98
CA LEU A 7 -22.49 -2.28 -17.93
C LEU A 7 -21.86 -1.23 -17.00
N ILE A 8 -22.32 0.03 -17.04
CA ILE A 8 -21.86 1.09 -16.13
C ILE A 8 -22.21 0.76 -14.68
N GLY A 9 -23.45 0.30 -14.43
CA GLY A 9 -23.87 -0.15 -13.11
C GLY A 9 -23.01 -1.31 -12.58
N LEU A 10 -22.72 -2.31 -13.43
CA LEU A 10 -21.87 -3.44 -13.08
C LEU A 10 -20.42 -3.01 -12.78
N LEU A 11 -19.83 -2.14 -13.61
CA LEU A 11 -18.47 -1.64 -13.41
C LEU A 11 -18.37 -0.79 -12.12
N ASN A 12 -19.36 0.05 -11.83
CA ASN A 12 -19.41 0.82 -10.59
C ASN A 12 -19.63 -0.06 -9.36
N PHE A 13 -20.37 -1.16 -9.50
CA PHE A 13 -20.54 -2.15 -8.44
C PHE A 13 -19.24 -2.94 -8.18
N ILE A 14 -18.53 -3.35 -9.23
CA ILE A 14 -17.23 -4.04 -9.08
C ILE A 14 -16.19 -3.10 -8.45
N THR A 15 -16.13 -1.84 -8.87
CA THR A 15 -15.22 -0.84 -8.26
C THR A 15 -15.56 -0.57 -6.80
N PHE A 16 -16.85 -0.54 -6.45
CA PHE A 16 -17.29 -0.50 -5.05
C PHE A 16 -16.79 -1.71 -4.28
N LEU A 17 -17.00 -2.93 -4.80
CA LEU A 17 -16.55 -4.16 -4.16
C LEU A 17 -15.03 -4.21 -3.99
N LEU A 18 -14.25 -3.63 -4.90
CA LEU A 18 -12.80 -3.51 -4.80
C LEU A 18 -12.34 -2.41 -3.84
N SER A 19 -13.18 -1.39 -3.61
CA SER A 19 -12.95 -0.40 -2.56
C SER A 19 -13.08 -1.03 -1.16
N ILE A 20 -13.91 -2.07 -1.00
CA ILE A 20 -14.11 -2.76 0.28
C ILE A 20 -12.84 -3.42 0.81
N PRO A 21 -12.02 -4.17 0.06
CA PRO A 21 -10.74 -4.67 0.56
C PRO A 21 -9.66 -3.59 0.67
N ILE A 22 -9.80 -2.42 0.03
CA ILE A 22 -8.90 -1.27 0.26
C ILE A 22 -9.23 -0.59 1.58
N LEU A 23 -10.51 -0.27 1.81
CA LEU A 23 -11.03 0.24 3.07
C LEU A 23 -10.87 -0.80 4.17
N GLY A 24 -11.19 -2.06 3.90
CA GLY A 24 -11.03 -3.21 4.75
C GLY A 24 -9.56 -3.51 5.01
N GLY A 25 -8.63 -3.24 4.09
CA GLY A 25 -7.19 -3.28 4.34
C GLY A 25 -6.76 -2.13 5.25
N GLY A 26 -7.21 -0.90 4.98
CA GLY A 26 -6.98 0.27 5.83
C GLY A 26 -7.56 0.13 7.24
N ILE A 27 -8.75 -0.47 7.32
CA ILE A 27 -9.51 -0.73 8.55
C ILE A 27 -9.00 -1.99 9.25
N TRP A 28 -8.61 -3.06 8.55
CA TRP A 28 -7.98 -4.24 9.16
C TRP A 28 -6.62 -3.90 9.75
N LEU A 29 -5.90 -2.95 9.14
CA LEU A 29 -4.74 -2.31 9.76
C LEU A 29 -5.17 -1.56 11.05
N THR A 30 -6.30 -0.83 11.07
CA THR A 30 -6.86 -0.23 12.31
C THR A 30 -7.49 -1.21 13.30
N THR A 31 -8.00 -2.39 12.92
CA THR A 31 -8.73 -3.29 13.82
C THR A 31 -7.85 -4.39 14.37
N ARG A 32 -6.72 -4.70 13.69
CA ARG A 32 -5.55 -5.25 14.38
C ARG A 32 -4.97 -4.27 15.41
N SER A 33 -5.33 -2.98 15.36
CA SER A 33 -4.99 -1.99 16.37
C SER A 33 -5.74 -2.13 17.71
N ASN A 34 -6.83 -2.93 17.78
CA ASN A 34 -7.36 -3.35 19.09
C ASN A 34 -6.40 -4.29 19.86
N ASN A 35 -5.32 -4.74 19.21
CA ASN A 35 -4.14 -5.32 19.85
C ASN A 35 -2.89 -4.46 19.53
N ASN A 36 -2.88 -3.20 19.99
CA ASN A 36 -1.70 -2.36 20.25
C ASN A 36 -0.70 -2.11 19.10
N THR A 37 -1.07 -2.20 17.82
CA THR A 37 -0.10 -1.99 16.74
C THR A 37 -0.52 -0.92 15.72
N ASP A 38 -0.53 0.35 16.12
CA ASP A 38 -0.68 1.53 15.23
C ASP A 38 0.52 2.48 15.38
N CYS A 39 1.63 2.21 14.67
CA CYS A 39 2.86 3.01 14.84
C CYS A 39 3.03 4.16 13.85
N ILE A 40 2.14 4.25 12.87
CA ILE A 40 2.34 5.06 11.66
C ILE A 40 1.00 5.55 11.10
N THR A 41 0.29 6.32 11.92
CA THR A 41 -0.94 7.05 11.56
C THR A 41 -0.77 7.95 10.33
N PHE A 42 0.45 8.45 10.10
CA PHE A 42 0.81 9.30 8.96
C PHE A 42 0.68 8.60 7.60
N LEU A 43 0.80 7.27 7.54
CA LEU A 43 0.67 6.49 6.31
C LEU A 43 -0.75 6.01 6.04
N GLN A 44 -1.59 6.01 7.07
CA GLN A 44 -2.94 5.44 7.05
C GLN A 44 -3.98 6.42 6.51
N TRP A 45 -3.79 7.71 6.81
CA TRP A 45 -4.66 8.78 6.29
C TRP A 45 -4.75 8.83 4.76
N PRO A 46 -3.63 8.78 4.00
CA PRO A 46 -3.70 8.73 2.53
C PRO A 46 -4.52 7.54 2.00
N LEU A 47 -4.40 6.37 2.63
CA LEU A 47 -5.14 5.16 2.28
C LEU A 47 -6.64 5.28 2.55
N ILE A 48 -7.01 5.79 3.73
CA ILE A 48 -8.41 5.99 4.11
C ILE A 48 -9.06 7.03 3.19
N VAL A 49 -8.37 8.16 2.92
CA VAL A 49 -8.86 9.21 2.01
C VAL A 49 -9.10 8.65 0.61
N ILE A 50 -8.18 7.82 0.09
CA ILE A 50 -8.34 7.15 -1.21
C ILE A 50 -9.55 6.22 -1.20
N GLY A 51 -9.68 5.37 -0.18
CA GLY A 51 -10.79 4.42 -0.07
C GLY A 51 -12.16 5.11 0.02
N VAL A 52 -12.26 6.18 0.81
CA VAL A 52 -13.49 6.98 0.94
C VAL A 52 -13.83 7.68 -0.38
N ALA A 53 -12.85 8.24 -1.07
CA ALA A 53 -13.06 8.88 -2.36
C ALA A 53 -13.65 7.89 -3.38
N ILE A 54 -13.09 6.67 -3.48
CA ILE A 54 -13.60 5.63 -4.38
C ILE A 54 -15.04 5.25 -4.02
N MET A 55 -15.34 5.09 -2.72
CA MET A 55 -16.68 4.74 -2.24
C MET A 55 -17.75 5.78 -2.61
N VAL A 56 -17.44 7.07 -2.45
CA VAL A 56 -18.35 8.17 -2.81
C VAL A 56 -18.65 8.18 -4.31
N ILE A 57 -17.65 7.92 -5.16
CA ILE A 57 -17.85 7.86 -6.62
C ILE A 57 -18.72 6.68 -7.01
N SER A 58 -18.47 5.49 -6.47
CA SER A 58 -19.24 4.31 -6.86
C SER A 58 -20.74 4.51 -6.58
N LEU A 59 -21.06 5.18 -5.47
CA LEU A 59 -22.43 5.59 -5.14
C LEU A 59 -22.98 6.65 -6.12
N ALA A 60 -22.18 7.67 -6.47
CA ALA A 60 -22.57 8.68 -7.45
C ALA A 60 -22.76 8.09 -8.87
N GLY A 61 -21.93 7.13 -9.26
CA GLY A 61 -22.01 6.43 -10.55
C GLY A 61 -23.23 5.52 -10.65
N PHE A 62 -23.65 4.92 -9.52
CA PHE A 62 -24.91 4.19 -9.43
C PHE A 62 -26.11 5.13 -9.58
N ALA A 63 -26.11 6.26 -8.85
CA ALA A 63 -27.15 7.28 -8.97
C ALA A 63 -27.24 7.86 -10.40
N GLY A 64 -26.11 8.10 -11.06
CA GLY A 64 -26.06 8.59 -12.45
C GLY A 64 -26.68 7.63 -13.46
N ALA A 65 -26.58 6.32 -13.24
CA ALA A 65 -27.23 5.33 -14.09
C ALA A 65 -28.76 5.30 -13.94
N CYS A 66 -29.29 5.62 -12.75
CA CYS A 66 -30.72 5.58 -12.44
C CYS A 66 -31.47 6.83 -12.86
N TYR A 67 -30.88 8.02 -12.66
CA TYR A 67 -31.62 9.29 -12.77
C TYR A 67 -31.61 9.94 -14.16
N ARG A 68 -30.83 9.40 -15.13
CA ARG A 68 -30.71 9.90 -16.53
C ARG A 68 -30.59 11.43 -16.64
N ASN A 69 -30.04 12.08 -15.62
CA ASN A 69 -29.90 13.53 -15.55
C ASN A 69 -28.54 13.95 -16.13
N THR A 70 -28.56 14.76 -17.19
CA THR A 70 -27.37 15.21 -17.92
C THR A 70 -26.41 16.02 -17.04
N PHE A 71 -26.92 16.82 -16.08
CA PHE A 71 -26.10 17.56 -15.14
C PHE A 71 -25.34 16.62 -14.18
N LEU A 72 -26.03 15.62 -13.64
CA LEU A 72 -25.44 14.65 -12.71
C LEU A 72 -24.36 13.81 -13.42
N MET A 73 -24.58 13.47 -14.69
CA MET A 73 -23.61 12.76 -15.52
C MET A 73 -22.36 13.62 -15.81
N TYR A 74 -22.53 14.93 -16.00
CA TYR A 74 -21.42 15.87 -16.19
C TYR A 74 -20.56 16.00 -14.93
N VAL A 75 -21.20 16.18 -13.77
CA VAL A 75 -20.50 16.22 -12.46
C VAL A 75 -19.75 14.91 -12.21
N TYR A 76 -20.37 13.76 -12.52
CA TYR A 76 -19.74 12.45 -12.39
C TYR A 76 -18.46 12.32 -13.24
N LEU A 77 -18.48 12.75 -14.51
CA LEU A 77 -17.30 12.68 -15.37
C LEU A 77 -16.14 13.53 -14.85
N TRP A 78 -16.41 14.76 -14.40
CA TRP A 78 -15.38 15.62 -13.81
C TRP A 78 -14.81 15.05 -12.51
N ALA A 79 -15.67 14.55 -11.61
CA ALA A 79 -15.24 13.93 -10.37
C ALA A 79 -14.34 12.70 -10.64
N MET A 80 -14.74 11.84 -11.58
CA MET A 80 -13.93 10.69 -12.02
C MET A 80 -12.57 11.12 -12.58
N PHE A 81 -12.53 12.15 -13.42
CA PHE A 81 -11.29 12.65 -13.99
C PHE A 81 -10.29 13.12 -12.92
N PHE A 82 -10.73 13.96 -11.98
CA PHE A 82 -9.87 14.44 -10.89
C PHE A 82 -9.34 13.29 -10.03
N ILE A 83 -10.17 12.28 -9.78
CA ILE A 83 -9.76 11.15 -8.96
C ILE A 83 -8.74 10.26 -9.68
N ILE A 84 -8.91 10.02 -10.98
CA ILE A 84 -7.87 9.34 -11.78
C ILE A 84 -6.54 10.11 -11.70
N VAL A 85 -6.56 11.44 -11.82
CA VAL A 85 -5.36 12.29 -11.70
C VAL A 85 -4.72 12.16 -10.31
N VAL A 86 -5.52 12.21 -9.23
CA VAL A 86 -5.03 12.04 -7.86
C VAL A 86 -4.43 10.66 -7.63
N LEU A 87 -5.09 9.59 -8.10
CA LEU A 87 -4.59 8.22 -7.97
C LEU A 87 -3.30 8.01 -8.76
N LEU A 88 -3.22 8.55 -9.98
CA LEU A 88 -1.97 8.55 -10.78
C LEU A 88 -0.85 9.26 -10.02
N GLY A 89 -1.11 10.45 -9.49
CA GLY A 89 -0.15 11.21 -8.69
C GLY A 89 0.33 10.44 -7.46
N PHE A 90 -0.59 9.76 -6.75
CA PHE A 90 -0.25 8.92 -5.61
C PHE A 90 0.62 7.72 -6.01
N VAL A 91 0.34 7.05 -7.13
CA VAL A 91 1.19 5.95 -7.63
C VAL A 91 2.61 6.45 -7.89
N ILE A 92 2.75 7.57 -8.62
CA ILE A 92 4.06 8.16 -8.94
C ILE A 92 4.80 8.50 -7.64
N PHE A 93 4.13 9.19 -6.71
CA PHE A 93 4.71 9.54 -5.42
C PHE A 93 5.13 8.30 -4.63
N ALA A 94 4.30 7.26 -4.58
CA ALA A 94 4.62 6.03 -3.88
C ALA A 94 5.88 5.36 -4.44
N TYR A 95 6.06 5.32 -5.77
CA TYR A 95 7.27 4.76 -6.38
C TYR A 95 8.50 5.61 -6.11
N VAL A 96 8.42 6.94 -6.29
CA VAL A 96 9.55 7.85 -6.05
C VAL A 96 10.05 7.75 -4.61
N VAL A 97 9.11 7.74 -3.66
CA VAL A 97 9.41 7.67 -2.21
C VAL A 97 9.89 6.28 -1.79
N THR A 98 9.62 5.24 -2.59
CA THR A 98 10.00 3.85 -2.31
C THR A 98 11.03 3.27 -3.29
N ASP A 99 11.78 4.11 -4.00
CA ASP A 99 12.78 3.68 -4.99
C ASP A 99 14.09 3.22 -4.31
N LYS A 100 14.60 3.96 -3.32
CA LYS A 100 15.93 3.74 -2.71
C LYS A 100 15.92 2.95 -1.39
N GLY A 101 16.85 2.00 -1.29
CA GLY A 101 17.11 1.17 -0.09
C GLY A 101 16.53 -0.25 -0.13
N SER A 102 17.38 -1.21 0.24
CA SER A 102 17.06 -2.63 0.44
C SER A 102 17.77 -3.15 1.68
N GLY A 103 17.28 -4.24 2.26
CA GLY A 103 18.05 -4.95 3.28
C GLY A 103 19.31 -5.55 2.65
N ARG A 104 20.38 -5.66 3.44
CA ARG A 104 21.59 -6.38 3.06
C ARG A 104 21.44 -7.84 3.48
N PRO A 105 21.58 -8.81 2.55
CA PRO A 105 21.58 -10.21 2.92
C PRO A 105 22.83 -10.51 3.76
N VAL A 106 22.66 -11.35 4.78
CA VAL A 106 23.76 -11.80 5.64
C VAL A 106 24.06 -13.27 5.32
N LEU A 107 25.35 -13.60 5.22
CA LEU A 107 25.79 -14.97 4.91
C LEU A 107 25.26 -15.96 5.97
N ASN A 108 24.71 -17.08 5.52
CA ASN A 108 24.14 -18.14 6.37
C ASN A 108 22.98 -17.68 7.27
N ARG A 109 22.28 -16.58 6.93
CA ARG A 109 21.09 -16.11 7.65
C ARG A 109 19.87 -16.06 6.73
N GLY A 110 18.70 -16.38 7.28
CA GLY A 110 17.39 -16.30 6.62
C GLY A 110 16.72 -14.92 6.70
N TYR A 111 17.41 -13.94 7.29
CA TYR A 111 16.96 -12.57 7.47
C TYR A 111 17.98 -11.57 6.91
N GLU A 112 17.53 -10.33 6.70
CA GLU A 112 18.36 -9.23 6.21
C GLU A 112 18.69 -8.24 7.34
N ASP A 113 19.83 -7.58 7.22
CA ASP A 113 20.22 -6.45 8.04
C ASP A 113 19.88 -5.14 7.33
N TYR A 114 19.32 -4.19 8.09
CA TYR A 114 18.86 -2.91 7.56
C TYR A 114 19.75 -1.79 8.07
N TYR A 115 20.30 -1.02 7.14
CA TYR A 115 21.18 0.12 7.44
C TYR A 115 20.53 1.41 6.94
N LEU A 116 20.51 2.43 7.81
CA LEU A 116 19.87 3.70 7.47
C LEU A 116 20.56 4.44 6.30
N GLY A 117 21.85 4.15 6.07
CA GLY A 117 22.63 4.68 4.95
C GLY A 117 22.13 4.22 3.58
N ASP A 118 21.52 3.04 3.48
CA ASP A 118 21.03 2.50 2.21
C ASP A 118 19.73 3.18 1.76
N TYR A 119 19.06 3.89 2.68
CA TYR A 119 17.86 4.65 2.41
C TYR A 119 18.19 6.13 2.15
N SER A 120 17.41 6.77 1.29
CA SER A 120 17.51 8.20 0.99
C SER A 120 16.15 8.75 0.55
N GLY A 121 16.05 10.09 0.52
CA GLY A 121 14.85 10.81 0.12
C GLY A 121 13.88 11.09 1.26
N TRP A 122 12.72 11.67 0.89
CA TRP A 122 11.78 12.26 1.84
C TRP A 122 11.27 11.29 2.92
N LEU A 123 11.09 10.00 2.61
CA LEU A 123 10.61 9.02 3.59
C LEU A 123 11.58 8.85 4.76
N LYS A 124 12.88 8.85 4.45
CA LYS A 124 13.94 8.74 5.45
C LYS A 124 13.95 9.96 6.34
N ASP A 125 13.97 11.15 5.77
CA ASP A 125 14.01 12.39 6.53
C ASP A 125 12.80 12.49 7.46
N ARG A 126 11.64 12.01 6.99
CA ARG A 126 10.42 11.93 7.78
C ARG A 126 10.56 11.00 9.00
N VAL A 127 11.05 9.78 8.81
CA VAL A 127 11.15 8.78 9.89
C VAL A 127 12.28 9.11 10.86
N VAL A 128 13.38 9.70 10.37
CA VAL A 128 14.55 10.05 11.18
C VAL A 128 14.28 11.27 12.08
N SER A 129 13.33 12.13 11.70
CA SER A 129 12.96 13.31 12.48
C SER A 129 12.57 12.96 13.92
N VAL A 130 13.14 13.67 14.91
CA VAL A 130 13.06 13.33 16.34
C VAL A 130 11.63 13.24 16.83
N GLU A 131 10.79 14.20 16.46
CA GLU A 131 9.40 14.27 16.91
C GLU A 131 8.58 13.07 16.44
N TYR A 132 8.78 12.65 15.20
CA TYR A 132 8.05 11.55 14.59
C TYR A 132 8.62 10.22 15.03
N TRP A 133 9.94 10.11 15.11
CA TRP A 133 10.59 8.92 15.62
C TRP A 133 10.13 8.61 17.03
N ARG A 134 9.99 9.60 17.92
CA ARG A 134 9.50 9.39 19.28
C ARG A 134 8.13 8.69 19.32
N LYS A 135 7.21 9.09 18.42
CA LYS A 135 5.87 8.47 18.30
C LYS A 135 5.94 7.08 17.69
N ILE A 136 6.81 6.89 16.69
CA ILE A 136 7.00 5.61 16.01
C ILE A 136 7.64 4.59 16.97
N SER A 137 8.74 4.96 17.64
CA SER A 137 9.48 4.09 18.54
C SER A 137 8.67 3.70 19.76
N SER A 138 7.89 4.64 20.34
CA SER A 138 7.01 4.31 21.47
C SER A 138 5.99 3.26 21.05
N CYS A 139 5.36 3.43 19.89
CA CYS A 139 4.44 2.41 19.42
C CYS A 139 5.13 1.09 19.06
N VAL A 140 6.31 1.11 18.41
CA VAL A 140 7.00 -0.14 18.06
C VAL A 140 7.35 -0.92 19.31
N ARG A 141 7.68 -0.23 20.41
CA ARG A 141 7.83 -0.83 21.73
C ARG A 141 6.51 -1.37 22.29
N ASP A 142 5.46 -0.54 22.33
CA ASP A 142 4.15 -0.89 22.91
C ASP A 142 3.42 -2.02 22.15
N SER A 143 3.73 -2.17 20.87
CA SER A 143 3.25 -3.25 20.00
C SER A 143 3.69 -4.65 20.47
N GLY A 144 4.77 -4.69 21.26
CA GLY A 144 5.38 -5.91 21.74
C GLY A 144 5.88 -6.82 20.62
N VAL A 145 6.21 -6.28 19.44
CA VAL A 145 6.71 -7.08 18.30
C VAL A 145 7.92 -7.92 18.70
N CYS A 146 8.90 -7.34 19.41
CA CYS A 146 10.08 -8.07 19.88
C CYS A 146 9.74 -9.16 20.91
N ARG A 147 8.81 -8.86 21.83
CA ARG A 147 8.32 -9.84 22.80
C ARG A 147 7.59 -11.01 22.13
N LYS A 148 6.88 -10.75 21.02
CA LYS A 148 6.18 -11.76 20.21
C LYS A 148 7.12 -12.59 19.33
N THR A 149 8.31 -12.07 19.02
CA THR A 149 9.36 -12.81 18.28
C THR A 149 9.97 -13.92 19.12
N GLY A 150 10.03 -13.74 20.45
CA GLY A 150 10.32 -14.81 21.41
C GLY A 150 9.30 -15.93 21.27
N ARG A 151 9.65 -16.98 20.53
CA ARG A 151 8.82 -18.17 20.39
C ARG A 151 9.45 -19.22 21.29
N VAL A 152 8.88 -19.34 22.47
CA VAL A 152 9.11 -20.45 23.38
C VAL A 152 8.60 -21.72 22.67
N ALA A 153 9.48 -22.39 21.92
CA ALA A 153 9.19 -23.67 21.27
C ALA A 153 9.34 -24.78 22.30
N GLY A 154 8.34 -24.93 23.19
CA GLY A 154 8.44 -25.76 24.38
C GLY A 154 9.26 -25.08 25.50
N GLN A 155 9.50 -25.78 26.61
CA GLN A 155 10.21 -25.24 27.79
C GLN A 155 11.70 -24.87 27.58
N PHE A 156 12.20 -24.87 26.33
CA PHE A 156 13.61 -24.66 26.01
C PHE A 156 13.82 -23.48 25.05
N SER A 157 14.89 -22.72 25.27
CA SER A 157 15.36 -21.65 24.38
C SER A 157 15.74 -22.22 23.01
N GLU A 158 15.31 -21.56 21.94
CA GLU A 158 15.67 -21.94 20.57
C GLU A 158 17.18 -21.86 20.36
N SER A 159 17.78 -22.86 19.69
CA SER A 159 19.21 -22.83 19.36
C SER A 159 19.52 -21.77 18.29
N ALA A 160 20.75 -21.24 18.33
CA ALA A 160 21.20 -20.19 17.42
C ALA A 160 21.01 -20.57 15.94
N ASP A 161 21.29 -21.81 15.55
CA ASP A 161 21.16 -22.29 14.17
C ASP A 161 19.72 -22.23 13.64
N VAL A 162 18.74 -22.50 14.50
CA VAL A 162 17.32 -22.43 14.13
C VAL A 162 16.89 -20.97 14.01
N TYR A 163 17.31 -20.12 14.95
CA TYR A 163 17.05 -18.68 14.90
C TYR A 163 17.64 -18.04 13.62
N TYR A 164 18.85 -18.43 13.24
CA TYR A 164 19.54 -17.92 12.04
C TYR A 164 18.84 -18.27 10.74
N ARG A 165 18.06 -19.34 10.71
CA ARG A 165 17.27 -19.74 9.53
C ARG A 165 15.88 -19.09 9.49
N ARG A 166 15.48 -18.35 10.53
CA ARG A 166 14.17 -17.68 10.55
C ARG A 166 14.10 -16.55 9.54
N LYS A 167 12.93 -16.43 8.92
CA LYS A 167 12.54 -15.27 8.10
C LYS A 167 11.94 -14.22 9.02
N LEU A 168 12.78 -13.30 9.49
CA LEU A 168 12.36 -12.16 10.30
C LEU A 168 11.76 -11.06 9.42
N ASN A 169 10.73 -10.38 9.94
CA ASN A 169 10.25 -9.15 9.31
C ASN A 169 11.25 -8.00 9.52
N PRO A 170 11.20 -6.94 8.70
CA PRO A 170 12.17 -5.85 8.79
C PRO A 170 12.26 -5.16 10.16
N ILE A 171 11.14 -5.04 10.86
CA ILE A 171 11.10 -4.47 12.22
C ILE A 171 11.71 -5.45 13.24
N GLU A 172 11.46 -6.75 13.09
CA GLU A 172 12.04 -7.76 13.99
C GLU A 172 13.56 -7.81 13.84
N SER A 173 14.06 -7.79 12.60
CA SER A 173 15.50 -7.85 12.35
C SER A 173 16.22 -6.52 12.62
N GLY A 174 15.53 -5.38 12.55
CA GLY A 174 16.13 -4.05 12.80
C GLY A 174 16.04 -3.56 14.24
N CYS A 175 15.00 -3.94 15.00
CA CYS A 175 14.74 -3.41 16.35
C CYS A 175 14.98 -4.44 17.47
N CYS A 176 14.81 -5.73 17.19
CA CYS A 176 14.79 -6.78 18.22
C CYS A 176 16.10 -7.57 18.32
N LYS A 177 17.07 -7.27 17.45
CA LYS A 177 18.43 -7.83 17.51
C LYS A 177 19.46 -6.73 17.20
N PRO A 178 20.71 -6.88 17.65
CA PRO A 178 21.78 -6.00 17.22
C PRO A 178 22.18 -6.28 15.76
N PRO A 179 22.83 -5.31 15.09
CA PRO A 179 23.45 -5.53 13.78
C PRO A 179 24.47 -6.67 13.81
N THR A 180 24.55 -7.47 12.73
CA THR A 180 25.45 -8.64 12.71
C THR A 180 26.92 -8.24 12.80
N GLU A 181 27.28 -7.06 12.28
CA GLU A 181 28.63 -6.48 12.35
C GLU A 181 29.11 -6.18 13.79
N CYS A 182 28.20 -6.11 14.77
CA CYS A 182 28.59 -5.94 16.16
C CYS A 182 29.27 -7.18 16.73
N GLY A 183 29.06 -8.36 16.14
CA GLY A 183 29.69 -9.61 16.57
C GLY A 183 29.20 -10.12 17.92
N PHE A 184 27.94 -9.84 18.30
CA PHE A 184 27.38 -10.30 19.58
C PHE A 184 26.99 -11.78 19.48
N VAL A 185 27.13 -12.52 20.58
CA VAL A 185 26.72 -13.92 20.68
C VAL A 185 25.25 -14.00 21.05
N TYR A 186 24.54 -14.82 20.29
CA TYR A 186 23.15 -15.18 20.56
C TYR A 186 23.06 -15.96 21.86
N VAL A 187 22.23 -15.48 22.78
CA VAL A 187 21.85 -16.21 24.00
C VAL A 187 20.37 -16.59 23.89
N ASN A 188 19.53 -15.62 23.57
CA ASN A 188 18.10 -15.80 23.39
C ASN A 188 17.58 -14.83 22.31
N GLU A 189 16.29 -14.88 21.94
CA GLU A 189 15.78 -14.13 20.78
C GLU A 189 16.04 -12.62 20.87
N THR A 190 15.87 -12.03 22.07
CA THR A 190 16.11 -10.62 22.35
C THR A 190 17.34 -10.37 23.23
N THR A 191 18.13 -11.40 23.54
CA THR A 191 19.30 -11.29 24.43
C THR A 191 20.58 -11.66 23.71
N TRP A 192 21.48 -10.70 23.62
CA TRP A 192 22.74 -10.83 22.89
C TRP A 192 23.88 -10.28 23.75
N ASN A 193 24.94 -11.07 23.92
CA ASN A 193 26.07 -10.70 24.75
C ASN A 193 27.30 -10.36 23.89
N PRO A 194 28.04 -9.29 24.20
CA PRO A 194 29.26 -8.95 23.48
C PRO A 194 30.34 -10.02 23.73
N ILE A 195 31.07 -10.43 22.68
CA ILE A 195 32.19 -11.39 22.81
C ILE A 195 33.37 -10.72 23.52
N ASN A 196 33.69 -9.48 23.13
CA ASN A 196 34.76 -8.65 23.70
C ASN A 196 34.38 -7.18 23.52
N SER A 197 34.32 -6.40 24.60
CA SER A 197 34.02 -4.96 24.57
C SER A 197 35.06 -4.12 23.82
N ALA A 198 36.23 -4.68 23.52
CA ALA A 198 37.31 -4.03 22.78
C ALA A 198 37.26 -4.22 21.24
N LEU A 199 36.43 -5.14 20.74
CA LEU A 199 36.30 -5.46 19.31
C LEU A 199 34.98 -4.96 18.70
N THR A 200 34.18 -4.22 19.46
CA THR A 200 33.00 -3.58 18.90
C THR A 200 33.47 -2.60 17.84
N VAL A 201 33.19 -2.92 16.58
CA VAL A 201 33.25 -1.97 15.46
C VAL A 201 32.65 -0.65 15.97
N SER A 202 33.25 0.49 15.64
CA SER A 202 32.80 1.82 16.06
C SER A 202 31.46 2.22 15.42
N ASN A 203 30.50 1.29 15.35
CA ASN A 203 29.17 1.54 14.89
C ASN A 203 28.32 2.06 16.05
N PHE A 204 27.64 3.17 15.79
CA PHE A 204 26.74 3.81 16.73
C PHE A 204 25.68 2.86 17.29
N ASP A 205 25.16 1.94 16.47
CA ASP A 205 24.09 1.03 16.85
C ASP A 205 24.56 -0.06 17.82
N CYS A 206 25.81 -0.51 17.73
CA CYS A 206 26.37 -1.51 18.66
C CYS A 206 26.45 -0.97 20.10
N ASN A 207 26.76 0.33 20.25
CA ASN A 207 26.82 0.99 21.55
C ASN A 207 25.44 1.35 22.11
N ARG A 208 24.42 1.38 21.25
CA ARG A 208 23.04 1.76 21.60
C ARG A 208 22.19 0.54 21.98
N TRP A 209 22.62 -0.65 21.62
CA TRP A 209 21.94 -1.91 21.95
C TRP A 209 21.88 -2.13 23.47
N SER A 210 20.73 -2.60 23.95
CA SER A 210 20.51 -3.01 25.34
C SER A 210 19.72 -4.31 25.38
N ASN A 211 20.00 -5.19 26.35
CA ASN A 211 19.20 -6.40 26.59
C ASN A 211 17.93 -6.13 27.43
N ASP A 212 17.75 -4.88 27.90
CA ASP A 212 16.51 -4.44 28.52
C ASP A 212 15.37 -4.43 27.50
N GLN A 213 14.28 -5.15 27.80
CA GLN A 213 13.14 -5.32 26.91
C GLN A 213 12.41 -3.99 26.61
N GLU A 214 12.55 -2.98 27.48
CA GLU A 214 11.96 -1.66 27.25
C GLU A 214 12.82 -0.74 26.37
N GLN A 215 14.10 -1.09 26.16
CA GLN A 215 15.06 -0.25 25.44
C GLN A 215 15.49 -0.88 24.10
N LEU A 216 15.90 -2.16 24.11
CA LEU A 216 16.38 -2.93 22.96
C LEU A 216 17.20 -2.06 21.98
N CYS A 217 16.96 -2.19 20.67
CA CYS A 217 17.50 -1.29 19.66
C CYS A 217 16.47 -0.23 19.21
N TYR A 218 15.48 0.15 20.03
CA TYR A 218 14.42 1.07 19.61
C TYR A 218 14.93 2.48 19.26
N ASN A 219 16.17 2.84 19.62
CA ASN A 219 16.80 4.10 19.25
C ASN A 219 17.97 3.96 18.25
N CYS A 220 18.15 2.77 17.69
CA CYS A 220 19.17 2.49 16.69
C CYS A 220 18.76 2.95 15.29
N ASN A 221 19.75 3.23 14.45
CA ASN A 221 19.55 3.50 13.04
C ASN A 221 19.08 2.25 12.28
N SER A 222 19.51 1.06 12.68
CA SER A 222 18.97 -0.20 12.17
C SER A 222 17.47 -0.39 12.43
N CYS A 223 16.97 0.05 13.58
CA CYS A 223 15.53 -0.01 13.87
C CYS A 223 14.76 0.99 12.99
N LYS A 224 15.27 2.22 12.83
CA LYS A 224 14.72 3.19 11.86
C LYS A 224 14.68 2.60 10.46
N ALA A 225 15.79 2.01 10.01
CA ALA A 225 15.89 1.37 8.70
C ALA A 225 14.92 0.18 8.53
N GLY A 226 14.75 -0.64 9.58
CA GLY A 226 13.77 -1.72 9.60
C GLY A 226 12.32 -1.21 9.47
N VAL A 227 11.99 -0.11 10.15
CA VAL A 227 10.70 0.58 9.95
C VAL A 227 10.56 1.05 8.50
N LEU A 228 11.56 1.75 7.96
CA LEU A 228 11.56 2.20 6.55
C LEU A 228 11.31 1.05 5.55
N ALA A 229 12.00 -0.08 5.73
CA ALA A 229 11.80 -1.28 4.91
C ALA A 229 10.36 -1.80 4.99
N SER A 230 9.81 -1.87 6.20
CA SER A 230 8.42 -2.28 6.42
C SER A 230 7.43 -1.34 5.73
N LEU A 231 7.66 -0.02 5.81
CA LEU A 231 6.85 0.99 5.14
C LEU A 231 6.88 0.82 3.62
N ARG A 232 8.07 0.73 3.04
CA ARG A 232 8.27 0.52 1.60
C ARG A 232 7.56 -0.73 1.11
N LYS A 233 7.68 -1.85 1.83
CA LYS A 233 7.01 -3.11 1.48
C LYS A 233 5.49 -2.95 1.46
N SER A 234 4.94 -2.26 2.46
CA SER A 234 3.50 -1.98 2.56
C SER A 234 3.03 -1.02 1.47
N TRP A 235 3.76 0.05 1.20
CA TRP A 235 3.46 1.02 0.14
C TRP A 235 3.48 0.40 -1.25
N ARG A 236 4.44 -0.50 -1.52
CA ARG A 236 4.49 -1.22 -2.80
C ARG A 236 3.27 -2.13 -3.00
N LYS A 237 2.85 -2.85 -1.96
CA LYS A 237 1.61 -3.67 -2.01
C LYS A 237 0.38 -2.81 -2.30
N VAL A 238 0.26 -1.68 -1.60
CA VAL A 238 -0.84 -0.73 -1.79
C VAL A 238 -0.81 -0.13 -3.19
N SER A 239 0.36 0.28 -3.68
CA SER A 239 0.52 0.84 -5.02
C SER A 239 0.11 -0.16 -6.11
N VAL A 240 0.44 -1.45 -5.95
CA VAL A 240 0.01 -2.50 -6.89
C VAL A 240 -1.52 -2.62 -6.92
N ILE A 241 -2.17 -2.64 -5.75
CA ILE A 241 -3.64 -2.68 -5.66
C ILE A 241 -4.23 -1.42 -6.31
N ASN A 242 -3.63 -0.25 -6.06
CA ASN A 242 -4.10 1.01 -6.62
C ASN A 242 -3.99 1.05 -8.16
N ILE A 243 -2.93 0.47 -8.74
CA ILE A 243 -2.79 0.36 -10.21
C ILE A 243 -3.95 -0.45 -10.81
N VAL A 244 -4.34 -1.56 -10.18
CA VAL A 244 -5.47 -2.38 -10.66
C VAL A 244 -6.77 -1.58 -10.64
N VAL A 245 -7.04 -0.86 -9.55
CA VAL A 245 -8.22 0.01 -9.45
C VAL A 245 -8.20 1.12 -10.49
N LEU A 246 -7.03 1.73 -10.72
CA LEU A 246 -6.86 2.79 -11.69
C LEU A 246 -7.22 2.34 -13.11
N ILE A 247 -6.78 1.14 -13.51
CA ILE A 247 -7.13 0.55 -14.82
C ILE A 247 -8.66 0.40 -14.94
N LEU A 248 -9.33 -0.11 -13.90
CA LEU A 248 -10.78 -0.28 -13.91
C LEU A 248 -11.53 1.06 -13.97
N LEU A 249 -11.05 2.07 -13.24
CA LEU A 249 -11.61 3.42 -13.28
C LEU A 249 -11.44 4.07 -14.65
N VAL A 250 -10.29 3.88 -15.32
CA VAL A 250 -10.08 4.37 -16.68
C VAL A 250 -11.05 3.70 -17.67
N ILE A 251 -11.25 2.39 -17.58
CA ILE A 251 -12.24 1.67 -18.41
C ILE A 251 -13.65 2.22 -18.16
N ALA A 252 -14.04 2.35 -16.89
CA ALA A 252 -15.33 2.90 -16.50
C ALA A 252 -15.51 4.35 -17.00
N TYR A 253 -14.45 5.16 -16.98
CA TYR A 253 -14.45 6.53 -17.49
C TYR A 253 -14.69 6.58 -19.00
N VAL A 254 -14.00 5.73 -19.77
CA VAL A 254 -14.20 5.62 -21.24
C VAL A 254 -15.63 5.20 -21.57
N VAL A 255 -16.18 4.21 -20.87
CA VAL A 255 -17.57 3.77 -21.06
C VAL A 255 -18.56 4.87 -20.69
N ALA A 256 -18.34 5.58 -19.59
CA ALA A 256 -19.17 6.71 -19.18
C ALA A 256 -19.14 7.85 -20.21
N CYS A 257 -17.97 8.16 -20.77
CA CYS A 257 -17.84 9.13 -21.86
C CYS A 257 -18.59 8.69 -23.12
N ALA A 258 -18.51 7.41 -23.49
CA ALA A 258 -19.24 6.86 -24.62
C ALA A 258 -20.76 6.93 -24.41
N ALA A 259 -21.24 6.56 -23.22
CA ALA A 259 -22.65 6.68 -22.87
C ALA A 259 -23.13 8.15 -22.86
N PHE A 260 -22.31 9.08 -22.37
CA PHE A 260 -22.62 10.51 -22.36
C PHE A 260 -22.76 11.06 -23.78
N ARG A 261 -21.79 10.74 -24.64
CA ARG A 261 -21.81 11.13 -26.06
C ARG A 261 -23.04 10.57 -26.77
N ASN A 262 -23.40 9.31 -26.49
CA ASN A 262 -24.57 8.68 -27.10
C ASN A 262 -25.89 9.33 -26.65
N ASN A 263 -26.02 9.71 -25.37
CA ASN A 263 -27.20 10.43 -24.90
C ASN A 263 -27.29 11.84 -25.50
N ARG A 264 -26.17 12.58 -25.63
CA ARG A 264 -26.17 13.89 -26.31
C ARG A 264 -26.56 13.80 -27.79
N ARG A 265 -26.17 12.74 -28.50
CA ARG A 265 -26.59 12.53 -29.90
C ARG A 265 -28.10 12.33 -30.04
N MET A 266 -28.72 11.66 -29.07
CA MET A 266 -30.18 11.47 -29.05
C MET A 266 -30.94 12.76 -28.76
N ASP A 267 -30.47 13.58 -27.81
CA ASP A 267 -31.13 14.86 -27.48
C ASP A 267 -30.96 15.91 -28.59
N ASN A 268 -29.96 15.75 -29.46
CA ASN A 268 -29.65 16.70 -30.54
C ASN A 268 -30.41 16.43 -31.86
N ASP A 269 -31.31 15.44 -31.92
CA ASP A 269 -32.07 15.07 -33.14
C ASP A 269 -31.18 14.94 -34.41
N GLU A 270 -29.92 14.49 -34.28
CA GLU A 270 -29.12 14.19 -35.46
C GLU A 270 -29.71 12.94 -36.16
N PRO A 271 -30.10 13.03 -37.44
CA PRO A 271 -30.76 11.94 -38.13
C PRO A 271 -29.86 10.70 -38.07
N TYR A 272 -30.41 9.63 -37.49
CA TYR A 272 -29.83 8.30 -37.51
C TYR A 272 -29.51 8.03 -38.98
N GLY A 273 -28.21 7.93 -39.32
CA GLY A 273 -27.77 7.83 -40.70
C GLY A 273 -28.68 6.88 -41.46
N GLU A 274 -29.39 7.43 -42.45
CA GLU A 274 -30.29 6.66 -43.29
C GLU A 274 -29.50 5.45 -43.76
N THR A 275 -29.93 4.26 -43.34
CA THR A 275 -29.56 3.04 -44.02
C THR A 275 -30.00 3.25 -45.47
N ARG A 276 -29.04 3.57 -46.33
CA ARG A 276 -29.24 3.72 -47.77
C ARG A 276 -29.71 2.37 -48.29
N MET A 277 -31.01 2.15 -48.26
CA MET A 277 -31.68 1.05 -48.93
C MET A 277 -31.55 1.33 -50.43
N GLU A 278 -30.50 0.81 -51.05
CA GLU A 278 -30.44 0.70 -52.50
C GLU A 278 -31.54 -0.28 -52.91
N LYS A 279 -32.69 0.27 -53.30
CA LYS A 279 -33.79 -0.49 -53.88
C LYS A 279 -33.30 -1.01 -55.23
N ALA A 280 -32.80 -2.25 -55.26
CA ALA A 280 -32.50 -2.94 -56.50
C ALA A 280 -33.76 -2.94 -57.38
N ARG A 281 -33.74 -2.14 -58.46
CA ARG A 281 -34.80 -2.17 -59.47
C ARG A 281 -34.71 -3.51 -60.20
N PRO A 282 -35.77 -4.33 -60.25
CA PRO A 282 -35.77 -5.49 -61.12
C PRO A 282 -35.80 -5.02 -62.57
N SER A 283 -34.77 -5.34 -63.35
CA SER A 283 -34.79 -5.20 -64.80
C SER A 283 -35.73 -6.27 -65.37
N TRP A 284 -36.90 -5.83 -65.83
CA TRP A 284 -37.73 -6.64 -66.72
C TRP A 284 -37.03 -6.71 -68.07
N ILE A 285 -36.43 -7.86 -68.38
CA ILE A 285 -36.01 -8.19 -69.74
C ILE A 285 -37.17 -8.98 -70.37
N GLN A 286 -37.91 -8.29 -71.24
CA GLN A 286 -38.64 -8.90 -72.35
C GLN A 286 -37.85 -8.56 -73.61
N PHE A 287 -37.37 -9.57 -74.32
CA PHE A 287 -37.59 -9.86 -75.75
C PHE A 287 -36.89 -11.18 -76.09
#